data_AF-A0A0A2BDX9-F1
#
_entry.id   AF-A0A0A2BDX9-F1
#
_cell.length_a   1.000
_cell.length_b   1.000
_cell.length_c   1.000
_cell.angle_alpha   90.00
_cell.angle_beta   90.00
_cell.angle_gamma   90.00
#
_symmetry.space_group_name_H-M   'P 1'
#
loop_
_entity.id
_entity.type
_entity.pdbx_description
1 polymer ?
#
loop_
_entity_poly.entity_id
_entity_poly.type
_entity_poly.pdbx_seq_one_letter_code
_entity_poly.pdbx_strand_id
1 'polypeptide(L)' 'MSPIFKCLICRKDIERSTRTFWKKKGHLLCSTCLDNIEKKLD' A
#
# COMPACT_ATOMS: atom_id res chain seq x y z
N MET A 1 -1.16 -5.46 -18.70
CA MET A 1 -0.21 -4.84 -17.75
C MET A 1 -0.92 -4.66 -16.42
N SER A 2 -0.45 -5.32 -15.36
CA SER A 2 -0.98 -5.10 -14.02
C SER A 2 -0.62 -3.68 -13.56
N PRO A 3 -1.53 -2.94 -12.93
CA PRO A 3 -1.24 -1.59 -12.46
C PRO A 3 -0.22 -1.66 -11.32
N ILE A 4 0.91 -0.98 -11.51
CA ILE A 4 1.94 -0.83 -10.49
C ILE A 4 1.58 0.39 -9.65
N PHE A 5 1.24 0.16 -8.39
CA PHE A 5 0.96 1.23 -7.42
C PHE A 5 2.22 1.60 -6.65
N LYS A 6 2.28 2.81 -6.10
CA LYS A 6 3.40 3.21 -5.23
C LYS A 6 2.94 3.32 -3.79
N CYS A 7 3.76 2.79 -2.88
CA CYS A 7 3.57 2.99 -1.45
C CYS A 7 3.58 4.49 -1.12
N LEU A 8 2.64 4.94 -0.29
CA LEU A 8 2.58 6.34 0.14
C LEU A 8 3.81 6.75 0.95
N ILE A 9 4.43 5.82 1.69
CA ILE A 9 5.56 6.09 2.59
C ILE A 9 6.90 5.88 1.88
N CYS A 10 7.18 4.65 1.46
CA CYS A 10 8.49 4.29 0.91
C CYS A 10 8.58 4.37 -0.61
N ARG A 11 7.50 4.78 -1.30
CA ARG A 11 7.40 4.90 -2.77
C ARG A 11 7.71 3.61 -3.55
N LYS A 12 7.89 2.48 -2.86
CA LYS A 12 8.10 1.16 -3.44
C LYS A 12 6.93 0.78 -4.34
N ASP A 13 7.25 0.14 -5.45
CA ASP A 13 6.26 -0.43 -6.37
C ASP A 13 5.54 -1.59 -5.71
N ILE A 14 4.21 -1.60 -5.85
CA ILE A 14 3.30 -2.56 -5.26
C ILE A 14 2.46 -3.15 -6.38
N GLU A 15 2.64 -4.44 -6.62
CA GLU A 15 1.81 -5.18 -7.54
C GLU A 15 0.51 -5.62 -6.82
N ARG A 16 -0.59 -4.91 -7.08
CA ARG A 16 -1.91 -5.18 -6.47
C ARG A 16 -3.03 -5.00 -7.47
N SER A 17 -4.18 -5.58 -7.14
CA SER A 17 -5.41 -5.37 -7.92
C SER A 17 -5.94 -3.95 -7.71
N THR A 18 -6.38 -3.30 -8.80
CA THR A 18 -7.08 -2.00 -8.78
C THR A 18 -8.25 -1.98 -7.82
N ARG A 19 -8.96 -3.09 -7.64
CA ARG A 19 -10.10 -3.21 -6.72
C ARG A 19 -9.73 -2.80 -5.29
N THR A 20 -8.53 -3.17 -4.81
CA THR A 20 -8.06 -2.84 -3.46
C THR A 20 -7.65 -1.37 -3.37
N PHE A 21 -7.06 -0.82 -4.44
CA PHE A 21 -6.71 0.60 -4.53
C PHE A 21 -7.95 1.50 -4.41
N TRP A 22 -9.02 1.20 -5.17
CA TRP A 22 -10.28 1.94 -5.11
C TRP A 22 -10.96 1.84 -3.75
N LYS A 23 -10.95 0.65 -3.12
CA LYS A 23 -11.50 0.46 -1.76
C LYS A 23 -10.77 1.31 -0.71
N LYS A 24 -9.46 1.51 -0.84
CA LYS A 24 -8.67 2.36 0.07
C LYS A 24 -8.55 3.82 -0.40
N LYS A 25 -9.40 4.26 -1.34
CA LYS A 25 -9.43 5.65 -1.87
C LYS A 25 -8.04 6.17 -2.29
N GLY A 26 -7.22 5.33 -2.91
CA GLY A 26 -5.91 5.73 -3.41
C GLY A 26 -4.77 5.74 -2.39
N HIS A 27 -5.03 5.45 -1.11
CA HIS A 27 -3.98 5.30 -0.11
C HIS A 27 -3.53 3.83 -0.05
N LEU A 28 -2.40 3.53 -0.70
CA LEU A 28 -1.77 2.21 -0.61
C LEU A 28 -0.48 2.28 0.19
N LEU A 29 -0.32 1.32 1.11
CA LEU A 29 0.92 1.06 1.82
C LEU A 29 1.40 -0.33 1.41
N CYS A 30 2.71 -0.49 1.28
CA CYS A 30 3.29 -1.83 1.18
C CYS A 30 3.12 -2.55 2.52
N SER A 31 3.18 -3.89 2.51
CA SER A 31 3.07 -4.70 3.73
C SER A 31 4.01 -4.19 4.82
N THR A 32 5.28 -3.96 4.50
CA THR A 32 6.28 -3.47 5.45
C THR A 32 5.90 -2.15 6.12
N CYS A 33 5.38 -1.18 5.36
CA CYS A 33 4.97 0.11 5.92
C CYS A 33 3.68 -0.02 6.73
N LEU A 34 2.77 -0.91 6.35
CA LEU A 34 1.57 -1.23 7.12
C LEU A 34 1.95 -1.87 8.46
N ASP A 35 2.76 -2.93 8.42
CA ASP A 35 3.24 -3.67 9.60
C ASP A 35 3.96 -2.74 10.58
N ASN A 36 4.76 -1.79 10.08
CA ASN A 36 5.46 -0.81 10.91
C ASN A 36 4.53 0.21 11.57
N ILE A 37 3.37 0.52 10.98
CA ILE A 37 2.37 1.39 11.60
C ILE A 37 1.61 0.62 12.67
N GLU A 38 1.19 -0.62 12.36
CA GLU A 38 0.49 -1.49 13.31
C GLU A 38 1.36 -1.74 14.55
N LYS A 39 2.66 -1.98 14.38
CA LYS A 39 3.62 -2.12 15.50
C LYS A 39 3.85 -0.87 16.34
N LYS A 40 3.50 0.33 15.85
CA LYS A 40 3.63 1.58 16.62
C LYS A 40 2.39 1.90 17.45
N LEU A 41 1.32 1.14 17.26
CA LEU A 41 0.04 1.30 17.95
C LEU A 41 -0.11 0.37 19.17
N ASP A 42 0.86 -0.51 19.41
CA ASP A 42 0.92 -1.45 20.55
C ASP A 42 1.91 -0.96 21.62
#